data_AF-A2DZM9-F1
#
_entry.id   AF-A2DZM9-F1
#
_cell.length_a   1.000
_cell.length_b   1.000
_cell.length_c   1.000
_cell.angle_alpha   90.00
_cell.angle_beta   90.00
_cell.angle_gamma   90.00
#
_symmetry.space_group_name_H-M   'P 1'
#
loop_
_entity.id
_entity.type
_entity.pdbx_description
1 polymer ?
#
loop_
_entity_poly.entity_id
_entity_poly.type
_entity_poly.pdbx_seq_one_letter_code
_entity_poly.pdbx_strand_id
1 'polypeptide(L)'
;MFNNNNQARFSETDSNGIFRALVDDNEEELASIISKYTNENIQLCKPTDYKYPNKLFGYRVYPIHVAAFFGAEKCYNYLFNIGAEESLDICYYAAAGGEVSILHKFSDFQEIAIGWSLYNPMGVAIQYGNLDCVKYMWSKGVDFSENEGYVIDACGSGFIDVVEFIYSQCPNFARIVKAHPEALIRAVKSGSVDVVNFLIKMNVNLDKTSDAGLSALVIAARSGSLSCVKSLVEAGVLFNLSRRKYNCFVEAATQGHLDIVKYLLDKGVRIDIVTSDGYDALSCAVLMRRDSVVQYLLMKGSSKMSKKDLLPKTSPAIFDIIINHFQIKIEINSVLEDCLKEPCNFSLVNHIFEKYISFNDVPENISKKIFDTDYLHPKDGFLSKLCKTKGFISDLSCEEKTPFKYIRNKKQFNLILSCGFKLSQEIIVKNRLIEMLSGSHYLIECAIKLLEDVNDIELLDKNYIITWFINNYEPEHKEFHDIFMGRFKNHLKGIKYRVSKGVFSTNLNTANRNKQVTYI
;
A
#
# COMPACT_ATOMS: atom_id res chain seq x y z
N MET A 1 -18.33 -0.68 -34.47
CA MET A 1 -18.50 0.78 -34.62
C MET A 1 -19.89 1.15 -34.13
N PHE A 2 -20.03 1.66 -32.92
CA PHE A 2 -21.06 2.63 -32.58
C PHE A 2 -20.42 3.62 -31.60
N ASN A 3 -20.52 4.90 -31.94
CA ASN A 3 -19.63 5.98 -31.56
C ASN A 3 -19.65 6.36 -30.08
N ASN A 4 -18.45 6.66 -29.58
CA ASN A 4 -18.21 7.55 -28.45
C ASN A 4 -18.61 9.01 -28.79
N ASN A 5 -19.02 9.73 -27.73
CA ASN A 5 -18.84 11.18 -27.52
C ASN A 5 -19.67 12.18 -28.33
N ASN A 6 -20.80 12.60 -27.72
CA ASN A 6 -21.11 14.00 -27.35
C ASN A 6 -22.63 14.21 -27.24
N GLN A 7 -23.23 13.82 -26.11
CA GLN A 7 -24.46 14.49 -25.65
C GLN A 7 -24.04 15.72 -24.84
N ALA A 8 -24.67 16.86 -25.08
CA ALA A 8 -24.34 18.12 -24.41
C ALA A 8 -24.40 17.96 -22.88
N ARG A 9 -23.37 18.46 -22.18
CA ARG A 9 -23.34 18.62 -20.73
C ARG A 9 -23.39 20.10 -20.40
N PHE A 10 -23.95 20.45 -19.25
CA PHE A 10 -23.84 21.81 -18.73
C PHE A 10 -22.36 22.16 -18.52
N SER A 11 -22.00 23.43 -18.70
CA SER A 11 -20.70 23.93 -18.26
C SER A 11 -20.53 23.67 -16.76
N GLU A 12 -19.29 23.61 -16.26
CA GLU A 12 -19.05 23.40 -14.82
C GLU A 12 -19.64 24.55 -13.98
N THR A 13 -19.53 25.78 -14.49
CA THR A 13 -20.11 26.97 -13.86
C THR A 13 -21.63 26.91 -13.80
N ASP A 14 -22.29 26.56 -14.92
CA ASP A 14 -23.75 26.46 -14.95
C ASP A 14 -24.24 25.25 -14.15
N SER A 15 -23.50 24.13 -14.15
CA SER A 15 -23.82 22.97 -13.31
C SER A 15 -23.83 23.35 -11.84
N ASN A 16 -22.79 24.04 -11.35
CA ASN A 16 -22.74 24.51 -9.96
C ASN A 16 -23.84 25.52 -9.65
N GLY A 17 -24.18 26.41 -10.59
CA GLY A 17 -25.33 27.32 -10.47
C GLY A 17 -26.66 26.59 -10.36
N ILE A 18 -26.87 25.57 -11.19
CA ILE A 18 -28.06 24.70 -11.12
C ILE A 18 -28.11 23.97 -9.77
N PHE A 19 -27.00 23.41 -9.28
CA PHE A 19 -26.98 22.78 -7.96
C PHE A 19 -27.36 23.75 -6.83
N ARG A 20 -26.89 25.01 -6.88
CA ARG A 20 -27.29 26.06 -5.91
C ARG A 20 -28.79 26.33 -5.98
N ALA A 21 -29.29 26.63 -7.17
CA ALA A 21 -30.71 26.90 -7.38
C ALA A 21 -31.60 25.74 -6.91
N LEU A 22 -31.19 24.50 -7.14
CA LEU A 22 -31.92 23.31 -6.69
C LEU A 22 -31.89 23.13 -5.16
N VAL A 23 -30.74 23.38 -4.52
CA VAL A 23 -30.65 23.29 -3.06
C VAL A 23 -31.49 24.37 -2.38
N ASP A 24 -31.57 25.56 -2.99
CA ASP A 24 -32.34 26.68 -2.48
C ASP A 24 -33.82 26.67 -2.95
N ASP A 25 -34.23 25.66 -3.74
CA ASP A 25 -35.52 25.58 -4.45
C ASP A 25 -35.93 26.89 -5.17
N ASN A 26 -34.93 27.52 -5.80
CA ASN A 26 -35.03 28.78 -6.52
C ASN A 26 -35.33 28.56 -8.01
N GLU A 27 -36.62 28.50 -8.34
CA GLU A 27 -37.11 28.34 -9.71
C GLU A 27 -36.62 29.44 -10.67
N GLU A 28 -36.59 30.71 -10.22
CA GLU A 28 -36.23 31.84 -11.10
C GLU A 28 -34.77 31.77 -11.55
N GLU A 29 -33.86 31.45 -10.62
CA GLU A 29 -32.44 31.27 -10.91
C GLU A 29 -32.22 30.03 -11.79
N LEU A 30 -32.92 28.94 -11.49
CA LEU A 30 -32.87 27.72 -12.29
C LEU A 30 -33.31 28.00 -13.74
N ALA A 31 -34.45 28.68 -13.91
CA ALA A 31 -35.00 29.03 -15.21
C ALA A 31 -34.05 29.95 -16.00
N SER A 32 -33.42 30.93 -15.33
CA SER A 32 -32.43 31.84 -15.95
C SER A 32 -31.22 31.11 -16.53
N ILE A 33 -30.81 30.01 -15.88
CA ILE A 33 -29.69 29.20 -16.35
C ILE A 33 -30.14 28.25 -17.47
N ILE A 34 -31.26 27.55 -17.28
CA ILE A 34 -31.76 26.53 -18.23
C ILE A 34 -32.22 27.15 -19.54
N SER A 35 -32.81 28.36 -19.54
CA SER A 35 -33.28 29.03 -20.76
C SER A 35 -32.17 29.35 -21.77
N LYS A 36 -30.89 29.26 -21.36
CA LYS A 36 -29.72 29.41 -22.24
C LYS A 36 -29.49 28.20 -23.15
N TYR A 37 -30.18 27.08 -22.88
CA TYR A 37 -29.97 25.80 -23.52
C TYR A 37 -31.22 25.35 -24.29
N THR A 38 -31.02 24.67 -25.43
CA THR A 38 -32.10 24.21 -26.32
C THR A 38 -32.61 22.80 -26.00
N ASN A 39 -31.97 22.11 -25.05
CA ASN A 39 -32.34 20.78 -24.58
C ASN A 39 -32.32 20.82 -23.04
N GLU A 40 -33.32 20.21 -22.43
CA GLU A 40 -33.57 20.29 -21.00
C GLU A 40 -33.09 19.03 -20.27
N ASN A 41 -32.90 17.95 -21.03
CA ASN A 41 -32.27 16.71 -20.59
C ASN A 41 -30.75 16.75 -20.83
N ILE A 42 -30.11 17.85 -20.38
CA ILE A 42 -28.66 18.02 -20.42
C ILE A 42 -28.06 17.47 -19.12
N GLN A 43 -27.05 16.63 -19.26
CA GLN A 43 -26.41 16.02 -18.10
C GLN A 43 -25.61 17.07 -17.30
N LEU A 44 -25.76 17.05 -15.99
CA LEU A 44 -24.97 17.85 -15.06
C LEU A 44 -23.53 17.36 -14.99
N CYS A 45 -22.58 18.29 -14.91
CA CYS A 45 -21.24 17.97 -14.46
C CYS A 45 -21.24 17.64 -12.97
N LYS A 46 -20.24 16.88 -12.51
CA LYS A 46 -20.08 16.55 -11.10
C LYS A 46 -19.96 17.86 -10.29
N PRO A 47 -20.75 18.07 -9.23
CA PRO A 47 -20.67 19.28 -8.44
C PRO A 47 -19.31 19.37 -7.74
N THR A 48 -18.80 20.60 -7.68
CA THR A 48 -17.56 20.92 -6.95
C THR A 48 -17.82 21.12 -5.45
N ASP A 49 -18.97 21.71 -5.11
CA ASP A 49 -19.27 22.19 -3.76
C ASP A 49 -20.29 21.33 -2.98
N TYR A 50 -21.02 20.42 -3.65
CA TYR A 50 -22.12 19.67 -3.05
C TYR A 50 -21.82 18.17 -2.93
N LYS A 51 -22.12 17.61 -1.76
CA LYS A 51 -22.11 16.16 -1.52
C LYS A 51 -23.38 15.52 -2.07
N TYR A 52 -23.41 15.31 -3.37
CA TYR A 52 -24.45 14.53 -4.04
C TYR A 52 -24.00 13.07 -4.20
N PRO A 53 -24.89 12.08 -3.98
CA PRO A 53 -24.60 10.67 -4.22
C PRO A 53 -24.51 10.34 -5.72
N ASN A 54 -23.47 10.85 -6.39
CA ASN A 54 -23.14 10.60 -7.80
C ASN A 54 -22.95 9.10 -8.14
N LYS A 55 -22.92 8.23 -7.14
CA LYS A 55 -22.76 6.77 -7.26
C LYS A 55 -24.07 6.00 -7.17
N LEU A 56 -25.22 6.64 -6.89
CA LEU A 56 -26.51 5.95 -6.77
C LEU A 56 -26.80 5.13 -8.03
N PHE A 57 -26.65 5.71 -9.22
CA PHE A 57 -26.82 4.99 -10.48
C PHE A 57 -25.82 5.49 -11.52
N GLY A 58 -24.96 4.60 -12.00
CA GLY A 58 -24.01 4.91 -13.06
C GLY A 58 -24.76 5.26 -14.34
N TYR A 59 -24.78 6.53 -14.71
CA TYR A 59 -24.10 7.08 -15.91
C TYR A 59 -24.69 8.41 -16.40
N ARG A 60 -25.87 8.88 -15.92
CA ARG A 60 -26.44 10.19 -16.32
C ARG A 60 -27.28 10.82 -15.20
N VAL A 61 -26.88 12.01 -14.74
CA VAL A 61 -27.60 12.79 -13.71
C VAL A 61 -28.10 14.08 -14.36
N TYR A 62 -29.39 14.35 -14.25
CA TYR A 62 -30.06 15.51 -14.81
C TYR A 62 -30.55 16.42 -13.67
N PRO A 63 -30.85 17.71 -13.94
CA PRO A 63 -31.39 18.62 -12.93
C PRO A 63 -32.60 18.05 -12.18
N ILE A 64 -33.49 17.31 -12.85
CA ILE A 64 -34.69 16.74 -12.21
C ILE A 64 -34.37 15.66 -11.17
N HIS A 65 -33.31 14.85 -11.37
CA HIS A 65 -32.84 13.88 -10.37
C HIS A 65 -32.34 14.58 -9.10
N VAL A 66 -31.63 15.69 -9.29
CA VAL A 66 -31.09 16.48 -8.18
C VAL A 66 -32.21 17.21 -7.45
N ALA A 67 -33.17 17.77 -8.19
CA ALA A 67 -34.39 18.34 -7.61
C ALA A 67 -35.16 17.32 -6.77
N ALA A 68 -35.31 16.09 -7.29
CA ALA A 68 -35.95 14.99 -6.60
C ALA A 68 -35.23 14.59 -5.31
N PHE A 69 -33.90 14.55 -5.33
CA PHE A 69 -33.09 14.22 -4.16
C PHE A 69 -33.14 15.29 -3.06
N PHE A 70 -33.23 16.57 -3.42
CA PHE A 70 -33.25 17.68 -2.44
C PHE A 70 -34.65 18.13 -2.03
N GLY A 71 -35.70 17.55 -2.60
CA GLY A 71 -37.07 17.97 -2.28
C GLY A 71 -37.43 19.33 -2.86
N ALA A 72 -36.72 19.76 -3.91
CA ALA A 72 -36.88 21.08 -4.52
C ALA A 72 -38.15 21.12 -5.38
N GLU A 73 -39.32 21.21 -4.75
CA GLU A 73 -40.61 21.03 -5.41
C GLU A 73 -40.88 22.06 -6.52
N LYS A 74 -40.54 23.33 -6.31
CA LYS A 74 -40.77 24.37 -7.33
C LYS A 74 -39.89 24.11 -8.53
N CYS A 75 -38.60 23.88 -8.28
CA CYS A 75 -37.65 23.53 -9.32
C CYS A 75 -38.02 22.23 -10.04
N TYR A 76 -38.45 21.21 -9.30
CA TYR A 76 -38.90 19.93 -9.86
C TYR A 76 -40.10 20.12 -10.79
N ASN A 77 -41.13 20.85 -10.34
CA ASN A 77 -42.32 21.12 -11.13
C ASN A 77 -42.00 21.96 -12.36
N TYR A 78 -41.12 22.95 -12.24
CA TYR A 78 -40.62 23.73 -13.37
C TYR A 78 -39.97 22.82 -14.40
N LEU A 79 -38.97 22.02 -14.00
CA LEU A 79 -38.24 21.08 -14.86
C LEU A 79 -39.19 20.08 -15.55
N PHE A 80 -40.17 19.57 -14.80
CA PHE A 80 -41.18 18.67 -15.33
C PHE A 80 -42.06 19.36 -16.39
N ASN A 81 -42.52 20.58 -16.14
CA ASN A 81 -43.39 21.33 -17.04
C ASN A 81 -42.71 21.70 -18.37
N ILE A 82 -41.40 21.91 -18.35
CA ILE A 82 -40.64 22.24 -19.56
C ILE A 82 -40.34 20.99 -20.43
N GLY A 83 -40.43 19.79 -19.84
CA GLY A 83 -40.37 18.52 -20.57
C GLY A 83 -39.23 17.60 -20.15
N ALA A 84 -38.66 17.78 -18.95
CA ALA A 84 -37.74 16.80 -18.38
C ALA A 84 -38.42 15.42 -18.28
N GLU A 85 -37.75 14.38 -18.77
CA GLU A 85 -38.36 13.04 -18.88
C GLU A 85 -38.63 12.45 -17.50
N GLU A 86 -39.88 12.07 -17.22
CA GLU A 86 -40.25 11.38 -15.99
C GLU A 86 -39.86 9.89 -16.11
N SER A 87 -38.60 9.60 -15.83
CA SER A 87 -38.13 8.25 -15.70
C SER A 87 -38.33 7.74 -14.27
N LEU A 88 -38.58 6.45 -14.16
CA LEU A 88 -38.78 5.82 -12.86
C LEU A 88 -37.53 5.92 -11.96
N ASP A 89 -36.33 6.15 -12.49
CA ASP A 89 -35.13 6.39 -11.68
C ASP A 89 -35.25 7.63 -10.76
N ILE A 90 -36.13 8.60 -11.08
CA ILE A 90 -36.41 9.78 -10.23
C ILE A 90 -36.91 9.38 -8.85
N CYS A 91 -37.79 8.37 -8.74
CA CYS A 91 -38.36 7.98 -7.45
C CYS A 91 -37.30 7.36 -6.52
N TYR A 92 -36.20 6.80 -7.07
CA TYR A 92 -35.06 6.34 -6.29
C TYR A 92 -34.27 7.51 -5.70
N TYR A 93 -34.12 8.61 -6.43
CA TYR A 93 -33.47 9.82 -5.92
C TYR A 93 -34.29 10.47 -4.82
N ALA A 94 -35.61 10.59 -5.01
CA ALA A 94 -36.51 11.08 -3.97
C ALA A 94 -36.47 10.16 -2.72
N ALA A 95 -36.48 8.84 -2.92
CA ALA A 95 -36.35 7.86 -1.84
C ALA A 95 -35.00 7.95 -1.11
N ALA A 96 -33.90 8.22 -1.82
CA ALA A 96 -32.57 8.41 -1.22
C ALA A 96 -32.45 9.75 -0.48
N GLY A 97 -33.13 10.79 -0.97
CA GLY A 97 -33.18 12.13 -0.36
C GLY A 97 -34.06 12.20 0.88
N GLY A 98 -35.07 11.34 0.97
CA GLY A 98 -36.06 11.38 2.06
C GLY A 98 -37.32 12.17 1.69
N GLU A 99 -37.55 12.40 0.40
CA GLU A 99 -38.47 13.43 -0.09
C GLU A 99 -39.85 12.85 -0.40
N VAL A 100 -40.67 12.70 0.65
CA VAL A 100 -42.03 12.14 0.55
C VAL A 100 -42.94 12.97 -0.36
N SER A 101 -42.79 14.30 -0.38
CA SER A 101 -43.62 15.18 -1.21
C SER A 101 -43.42 14.94 -2.71
N ILE A 102 -42.19 14.62 -3.12
CA ILE A 102 -41.89 14.23 -4.50
C ILE A 102 -42.37 12.80 -4.73
N LEU A 103 -42.20 11.88 -3.76
CA LEU A 103 -42.76 10.53 -3.86
C LEU A 103 -44.29 10.50 -3.99
N HIS A 104 -45.02 11.50 -3.49
CA HIS A 104 -46.47 11.62 -3.69
C HIS A 104 -46.90 11.71 -5.16
N LYS A 105 -45.98 12.10 -6.05
CA LYS A 105 -46.23 12.18 -7.50
C LYS A 105 -46.20 10.81 -8.16
N PHE A 106 -45.65 9.79 -7.49
CA PHE A 106 -45.57 8.42 -7.98
C PHE A 106 -46.64 7.54 -7.33
N SER A 107 -47.21 6.62 -8.11
CA SER A 107 -48.32 5.74 -7.67
C SER A 107 -47.95 4.27 -7.60
N ASP A 108 -46.94 3.82 -8.35
CA ASP A 108 -46.44 2.45 -8.34
C ASP A 108 -44.98 2.41 -7.84
N PHE A 109 -44.75 1.59 -6.83
CA PHE A 109 -43.45 1.37 -6.20
C PHE A 109 -43.00 -0.09 -6.30
N GLN A 110 -43.79 -0.97 -6.92
CA GLN A 110 -43.48 -2.38 -7.09
C GLN A 110 -42.44 -2.58 -8.21
N GLU A 111 -41.73 -3.71 -8.15
CA GLU A 111 -40.46 -3.99 -8.85
C GLU A 111 -40.29 -3.39 -10.25
N ILE A 112 -39.25 -2.55 -10.44
CA ILE A 112 -38.70 -2.27 -11.77
C ILE A 112 -37.22 -2.61 -11.79
N ALA A 113 -36.89 -3.66 -12.56
CA ALA A 113 -35.51 -4.07 -12.79
C ALA A 113 -34.81 -3.08 -13.72
N ILE A 114 -33.85 -2.32 -13.19
CA ILE A 114 -32.89 -1.55 -14.01
C ILE A 114 -31.55 -2.31 -13.99
N GLY A 115 -31.33 -3.18 -14.98
CA GLY A 115 -30.06 -3.90 -15.19
C GLY A 115 -29.88 -5.19 -14.37
N TRP A 116 -28.62 -5.57 -14.08
CA TRP A 116 -28.22 -6.84 -13.42
C TRP A 116 -28.47 -6.87 -11.89
N SER A 117 -29.22 -5.91 -11.35
CA SER A 117 -29.53 -5.80 -9.92
C SER A 117 -30.97 -5.34 -9.72
N LEU A 118 -31.75 -6.07 -8.91
CA LEU A 118 -33.05 -5.61 -8.40
C LEU A 118 -32.81 -4.47 -7.39
N TYR A 119 -32.77 -3.23 -7.85
CA TYR A 119 -32.98 -2.05 -6.98
C TYR A 119 -34.43 -1.62 -7.11
N ASN A 120 -35.06 -1.24 -6.01
CA ASN A 120 -36.38 -0.60 -5.99
C ASN A 120 -36.37 0.60 -5.03
N PRO A 121 -37.35 1.51 -5.12
CA PRO A 121 -37.36 2.75 -4.33
C PRO A 121 -37.43 2.50 -2.81
N MET A 122 -38.16 1.45 -2.39
CA MET A 122 -38.24 1.05 -0.98
C MET A 122 -36.87 0.64 -0.43
N GLY A 123 -36.14 -0.19 -1.16
CA GLY A 123 -34.80 -0.65 -0.79
C GLY A 123 -33.82 0.52 -0.67
N VAL A 124 -33.93 1.52 -1.54
CA VAL A 124 -33.13 2.75 -1.45
C VAL A 124 -33.50 3.56 -0.21
N ALA A 125 -34.78 3.79 0.07
CA ALA A 125 -35.21 4.49 1.29
C ALA A 125 -34.70 3.78 2.55
N ILE A 126 -34.77 2.44 2.59
CA ILE A 126 -34.26 1.61 3.69
C ILE A 126 -32.74 1.80 3.85
N GLN A 127 -31.98 1.73 2.76
CA GLN A 127 -30.52 1.85 2.78
C GLN A 127 -30.06 3.21 3.29
N TYR A 128 -30.78 4.28 2.97
CA TYR A 128 -30.46 5.65 3.38
C TYR A 128 -31.09 6.06 4.72
N GLY A 129 -31.94 5.21 5.32
CA GLY A 129 -32.54 5.49 6.62
C GLY A 129 -33.75 6.41 6.58
N ASN A 130 -34.36 6.59 5.42
CA ASN A 130 -35.46 7.53 5.22
C ASN A 130 -36.80 6.88 5.63
N LEU A 131 -37.02 6.81 6.95
CA LEU A 131 -38.16 6.12 7.55
C LEU A 131 -39.52 6.62 7.03
N ASP A 132 -39.68 7.91 6.77
CA ASP A 132 -40.96 8.45 6.30
C ASP A 132 -41.26 8.03 4.86
N CYS A 133 -40.24 7.92 3.99
CA CYS A 133 -40.38 7.31 2.67
C CYS A 133 -40.76 5.82 2.77
N VAL A 134 -40.12 5.09 3.69
CA VAL A 134 -40.44 3.67 3.95
C VAL A 134 -41.90 3.51 4.40
N LYS A 135 -42.35 4.31 5.37
CA LYS A 135 -43.75 4.33 5.83
C LYS A 135 -44.72 4.68 4.71
N TYR A 136 -44.38 5.69 3.91
CA TYR A 136 -45.22 6.13 2.80
C TYR A 136 -45.39 5.02 1.77
N MET A 137 -44.31 4.42 1.27
CA MET A 137 -44.38 3.34 0.27
C MET A 137 -45.08 2.09 0.84
N TRP A 138 -44.87 1.77 2.12
CA TRP A 138 -45.60 0.70 2.80
C TRP A 138 -47.11 0.97 2.81
N SER A 139 -47.52 2.21 3.12
CA SER A 139 -48.94 2.63 3.08
C SER A 139 -49.56 2.55 1.67
N LYS A 140 -48.73 2.49 0.63
CA LYS A 140 -49.13 2.32 -0.77
C LYS A 140 -49.15 0.85 -1.23
N GLY A 141 -48.92 -0.09 -0.32
CA GLY A 141 -49.06 -1.52 -0.59
C GLY A 141 -47.76 -2.27 -0.89
N VAL A 142 -46.59 -1.67 -0.63
CA VAL A 142 -45.33 -2.41 -0.66
C VAL A 142 -45.24 -3.31 0.59
N ASP A 143 -45.26 -4.62 0.42
CA ASP A 143 -45.18 -5.60 1.53
C ASP A 143 -43.73 -6.05 1.77
N PHE A 144 -43.28 -5.93 3.02
CA PHE A 144 -41.97 -6.42 3.46
C PHE A 144 -41.85 -7.95 3.45
N SER A 145 -42.98 -8.66 3.48
CA SER A 145 -43.04 -10.12 3.56
C SER A 145 -42.78 -10.82 2.21
N GLU A 146 -43.00 -10.11 1.10
CA GLU A 146 -42.78 -10.64 -0.25
C GLU A 146 -41.30 -10.64 -0.65
N ASN A 147 -40.50 -9.74 -0.07
CA ASN A 147 -39.08 -9.63 -0.36
C ASN A 147 -38.25 -9.60 0.94
N GLU A 148 -37.68 -10.76 1.29
CA GLU A 148 -36.80 -10.93 2.45
C GLU A 148 -35.56 -10.01 2.40
N GLY A 149 -35.21 -9.50 1.21
CA GLY A 149 -34.16 -8.51 1.00
C GLY A 149 -34.36 -7.22 1.77
N TYR A 150 -35.60 -6.72 1.92
CA TYR A 150 -35.86 -5.50 2.70
C TYR A 150 -35.47 -5.63 4.17
N VAL A 151 -35.72 -6.80 4.76
CA VAL A 151 -35.35 -7.10 6.14
C VAL A 151 -33.83 -7.14 6.29
N ILE A 152 -33.13 -7.79 5.35
CA ILE A 152 -31.66 -7.90 5.37
C ILE A 152 -31.00 -6.54 5.09
N ASP A 153 -31.57 -5.73 4.18
CA ASP A 153 -31.10 -4.39 3.84
C ASP A 153 -31.32 -3.42 5.01
N ALA A 154 -32.46 -3.51 5.71
CA ALA A 154 -32.71 -2.71 6.91
C ALA A 154 -31.70 -3.03 8.02
N CYS A 155 -31.39 -4.30 8.23
CA CYS A 155 -30.33 -4.67 9.17
C CYS A 155 -28.98 -4.09 8.74
N GLY A 156 -28.70 -4.03 7.45
CA GLY A 156 -27.48 -3.50 6.88
C GLY A 156 -27.37 -1.97 6.81
N SER A 157 -28.49 -1.25 6.85
CA SER A 157 -28.51 0.22 6.75
C SER A 157 -27.97 0.87 8.03
N GLY A 158 -28.19 0.22 9.18
CA GLY A 158 -27.75 0.68 10.49
C GLY A 158 -28.72 1.63 11.19
N PHE A 159 -29.87 1.93 10.59
CA PHE A 159 -30.92 2.79 11.13
C PHE A 159 -31.94 1.95 11.92
N ILE A 160 -31.83 1.99 13.26
CA ILE A 160 -32.62 1.14 14.15
C ILE A 160 -34.13 1.41 14.06
N ASP A 161 -34.52 2.65 13.81
CA ASP A 161 -35.90 3.07 13.63
C ASP A 161 -36.56 2.45 12.39
N VAL A 162 -35.81 2.33 11.27
CA VAL A 162 -36.25 1.59 10.08
C VAL A 162 -36.39 0.10 10.40
N VAL A 163 -35.42 -0.48 11.11
CA VAL A 163 -35.46 -1.89 11.53
C VAL A 163 -36.66 -2.18 12.43
N GLU A 164 -36.91 -1.34 13.44
CA GLU A 164 -38.03 -1.48 14.37
C GLU A 164 -39.38 -1.31 13.65
N PHE A 165 -39.47 -0.35 12.72
CA PHE A 165 -40.67 -0.17 11.92
C PHE A 165 -40.94 -1.42 11.06
N ILE A 166 -39.97 -1.91 10.30
CA ILE A 166 -40.13 -3.10 9.46
C ILE A 166 -40.43 -4.33 10.33
N TYR A 167 -39.79 -4.48 11.49
CA TYR A 167 -40.12 -5.54 12.44
C TYR A 167 -41.58 -5.49 12.90
N SER A 168 -42.11 -4.29 13.18
CA SER A 168 -43.50 -4.12 13.59
C SER A 168 -44.52 -4.46 12.49
N GLN A 169 -44.12 -4.31 11.22
CA GLN A 169 -45.01 -4.51 10.06
C GLN A 169 -44.79 -5.83 9.31
N CYS A 170 -43.68 -6.55 9.54
CA CYS A 170 -43.34 -7.80 8.86
C CYS A 170 -43.48 -9.01 9.81
N PRO A 171 -44.57 -9.79 9.72
CA PRO A 171 -44.80 -10.94 10.61
C PRO A 171 -43.67 -11.99 10.57
N ASN A 172 -43.00 -12.11 9.42
CA ASN A 172 -41.94 -13.09 9.19
C ASN A 172 -40.53 -12.58 9.53
N PHE A 173 -40.38 -11.34 10.02
CA PHE A 173 -39.06 -10.73 10.28
C PHE A 173 -38.13 -11.64 11.08
N ALA A 174 -38.62 -12.17 12.21
CA ALA A 174 -37.84 -13.03 13.10
C ALA A 174 -37.38 -14.33 12.42
N ARG A 175 -38.20 -14.89 11.53
CA ARG A 175 -37.86 -16.08 10.74
C ARG A 175 -36.74 -15.75 9.76
N ILE A 176 -36.85 -14.63 9.05
CA ILE A 176 -35.90 -14.18 8.03
C ILE A 176 -34.52 -13.96 8.66
N VAL A 177 -34.39 -13.17 9.73
CA VAL A 177 -33.08 -12.88 10.34
C VAL A 177 -32.40 -14.09 10.97
N LYS A 178 -33.17 -15.13 11.35
CA LYS A 178 -32.62 -16.41 11.84
C LYS A 178 -32.16 -17.32 10.69
N ALA A 179 -32.88 -17.29 9.57
CA ALA A 179 -32.52 -18.04 8.38
C ALA A 179 -31.25 -17.47 7.73
N HIS A 180 -31.15 -16.15 7.62
CA HIS A 180 -30.11 -15.43 6.89
C HIS A 180 -29.05 -14.79 7.80
N PRO A 181 -27.87 -15.41 7.97
CA PRO A 181 -26.78 -14.79 8.75
C PRO A 181 -26.32 -13.45 8.19
N GLU A 182 -26.58 -13.19 6.90
CA GLU A 182 -26.27 -11.93 6.22
C GLU A 182 -26.82 -10.71 6.96
N ALA A 183 -27.98 -10.84 7.62
CA ALA A 183 -28.57 -9.74 8.39
C ALA A 183 -27.63 -9.23 9.50
N LEU A 184 -27.14 -10.14 10.35
CA LEU A 184 -26.18 -9.79 11.41
C LEU A 184 -24.85 -9.32 10.83
N ILE A 185 -24.37 -9.98 9.78
CA ILE A 185 -23.11 -9.64 9.13
C ILE A 185 -23.16 -8.21 8.56
N ARG A 186 -24.26 -7.82 7.90
CA ARG A 186 -24.42 -6.48 7.35
C ARG A 186 -24.60 -5.43 8.45
N ALA A 187 -25.35 -5.73 9.51
CA ALA A 187 -25.47 -4.84 10.68
C ALA A 187 -24.10 -4.56 11.34
N VAL A 188 -23.24 -5.57 11.45
CA VAL A 188 -21.88 -5.36 11.96
C VAL A 188 -21.02 -4.55 10.98
N LYS A 189 -21.17 -4.75 9.67
CA LYS A 189 -20.44 -3.98 8.64
C LYS A 189 -20.81 -2.50 8.65
N SER A 190 -22.06 -2.16 8.94
CA SER A 190 -22.49 -0.75 9.09
C SER A 190 -21.96 -0.13 10.39
N GLY A 191 -21.57 -0.95 11.36
CA GLY A 191 -21.08 -0.51 12.67
C GLY A 191 -22.19 -0.15 13.66
N SER A 192 -23.46 -0.38 13.30
CA SER A 192 -24.61 -0.07 14.15
C SER A 192 -24.78 -1.08 15.28
N VAL A 193 -24.33 -0.71 16.48
CA VAL A 193 -24.44 -1.56 17.67
C VAL A 193 -25.88 -1.77 18.10
N ASP A 194 -26.76 -0.81 17.84
CA ASP A 194 -28.18 -0.89 18.21
C ASP A 194 -28.90 -1.97 17.40
N VAL A 195 -28.66 -2.03 16.09
CA VAL A 195 -29.19 -3.10 15.24
C VAL A 195 -28.58 -4.45 15.62
N VAL A 196 -27.28 -4.51 15.93
CA VAL A 196 -26.64 -5.74 16.42
C VAL A 196 -27.30 -6.22 17.71
N ASN A 197 -27.53 -5.34 18.68
CA ASN A 197 -28.19 -5.65 19.94
C ASN A 197 -29.65 -6.08 19.74
N PHE A 198 -30.36 -5.44 18.82
CA PHE A 198 -31.70 -5.83 18.42
C PHE A 198 -31.71 -7.27 17.90
N LEU A 199 -30.82 -7.62 16.96
CA LEU A 199 -30.70 -8.97 16.42
C LEU A 199 -30.28 -10.02 17.46
N ILE A 200 -29.38 -9.67 18.38
CA ILE A 200 -28.99 -10.53 19.50
C ILE A 200 -30.22 -10.89 20.35
N LYS A 201 -31.07 -9.91 20.69
CA LYS A 201 -32.32 -10.15 21.44
C LYS A 201 -33.29 -11.08 20.71
N MET A 202 -33.18 -11.18 19.38
CA MET A 202 -33.98 -12.12 18.58
C MET A 202 -33.43 -13.55 18.58
N ASN A 203 -32.33 -13.84 19.29
CA ASN A 203 -31.68 -15.16 19.33
C ASN A 203 -31.27 -15.65 17.93
N VAL A 204 -30.69 -14.77 17.10
CA VAL A 204 -30.05 -15.19 15.84
C VAL A 204 -28.77 -15.98 16.14
N ASN A 205 -28.39 -16.89 15.25
CA ASN A 205 -27.15 -17.66 15.42
C ASN A 205 -25.93 -16.78 15.14
N LEU A 206 -25.23 -16.39 16.20
CA LEU A 206 -24.07 -15.48 16.15
C LEU A 206 -22.79 -16.13 15.59
N ASP A 207 -22.73 -17.46 15.55
CA ASP A 207 -21.56 -18.22 15.09
C ASP A 207 -21.57 -18.50 13.57
N LYS A 208 -22.70 -18.23 12.88
CA LYS A 208 -22.75 -18.34 11.42
C LYS A 208 -21.76 -17.37 10.76
N THR A 209 -21.18 -17.81 9.65
CA THR A 209 -20.19 -17.05 8.88
C THR A 209 -20.75 -16.61 7.54
N SER A 210 -20.21 -15.51 6.99
CA SER A 210 -20.43 -15.15 5.59
C SER A 210 -19.86 -16.19 4.62
N ASP A 211 -20.15 -16.04 3.33
CA ASP A 211 -19.56 -16.86 2.25
C ASP A 211 -18.02 -16.87 2.24
N ALA A 212 -17.40 -15.79 2.74
CA ALA A 212 -15.94 -15.70 2.89
C ALA A 212 -15.40 -16.41 4.14
N GLY A 213 -16.27 -17.05 4.93
CA GLY A 213 -15.94 -17.72 6.19
C GLY A 213 -15.68 -16.76 7.36
N LEU A 214 -16.14 -15.51 7.29
CA LEU A 214 -15.96 -14.52 8.36
C LEU A 214 -17.19 -14.48 9.27
N SER A 215 -16.99 -14.64 10.59
CA SER A 215 -18.07 -14.44 11.56
C SER A 215 -18.32 -12.95 11.82
N ALA A 216 -19.49 -12.64 12.37
CA ALA A 216 -19.85 -11.28 12.79
C ALA A 216 -18.77 -10.65 13.69
N LEU A 217 -18.25 -11.42 14.65
CA LEU A 217 -17.21 -10.95 15.57
C LEU A 217 -15.88 -10.60 14.86
N VAL A 218 -15.47 -11.41 13.88
CA VAL A 218 -14.26 -11.11 13.09
C VAL A 218 -14.46 -9.84 12.25
N ILE A 219 -15.65 -9.65 11.67
CA ILE A 219 -15.96 -8.46 10.89
C ILE A 219 -15.97 -7.21 11.78
N ALA A 220 -16.54 -7.28 12.99
CA ALA A 220 -16.50 -6.19 13.96
C ALA A 220 -15.06 -5.80 14.34
N ALA A 221 -14.21 -6.81 14.57
CA ALA A 221 -12.79 -6.60 14.82
C ALA A 221 -12.07 -6.02 13.61
N ARG A 222 -12.44 -6.40 12.39
CA ARG A 222 -11.85 -5.86 11.17
C ARG A 222 -12.24 -4.40 10.92
N SER A 223 -13.51 -4.05 11.15
CA SER A 223 -14.03 -2.69 10.96
C SER A 223 -13.61 -1.73 12.07
N GLY A 224 -13.16 -2.23 13.21
CA GLY A 224 -12.78 -1.40 14.36
C GLY A 224 -13.96 -1.00 15.25
N SER A 225 -15.12 -1.68 15.12
CA SER A 225 -16.26 -1.39 15.98
C SER A 225 -16.15 -2.12 17.32
N LEU A 226 -15.49 -1.48 18.29
CA LEU A 226 -15.37 -1.99 19.66
C LEU A 226 -16.75 -2.24 20.29
N SER A 227 -17.74 -1.38 20.04
CA SER A 227 -19.10 -1.54 20.57
C SER A 227 -19.77 -2.82 20.08
N CYS A 228 -19.63 -3.15 18.79
CA CYS A 228 -20.13 -4.42 18.25
C CYS A 228 -19.34 -5.61 18.80
N VAL A 229 -18.02 -5.50 18.95
CA VAL A 229 -17.20 -6.56 19.57
C VAL A 229 -17.66 -6.82 21.01
N LYS A 230 -17.86 -5.78 21.82
CA LYS A 230 -18.35 -5.91 23.19
C LYS A 230 -19.69 -6.63 23.24
N SER A 231 -20.66 -6.15 22.47
CA SER A 231 -22.01 -6.69 22.43
C SER A 231 -22.03 -8.17 22.04
N LEU A 232 -21.26 -8.56 21.02
CA LEU A 232 -21.16 -9.96 20.57
C LEU A 232 -20.45 -10.85 21.61
N VAL A 233 -19.37 -10.37 22.24
CA VAL A 233 -18.66 -11.13 23.28
C VAL A 233 -19.53 -11.30 24.53
N GLU A 234 -20.27 -10.27 24.93
CA GLU A 234 -21.20 -10.31 26.07
C GLU A 234 -22.42 -11.19 25.79
N ALA A 235 -22.83 -11.33 24.53
CA ALA A 235 -23.83 -12.29 24.08
C ALA A 235 -23.32 -13.74 24.01
N GLY A 236 -22.06 -14.00 24.38
CA GLY A 236 -21.50 -15.35 24.50
C GLY A 236 -20.90 -15.93 23.22
N VAL A 237 -20.61 -15.11 22.20
CA VAL A 237 -19.92 -15.58 20.99
C VAL A 237 -18.55 -16.19 21.33
N LEU A 238 -18.23 -17.33 20.73
CA LEU A 238 -16.91 -17.95 20.90
C LEU A 238 -15.82 -17.10 20.22
N PHE A 239 -15.04 -16.38 21.03
CA PHE A 239 -14.02 -15.42 20.55
C PHE A 239 -12.57 -15.91 20.70
N ASN A 240 -12.32 -16.84 21.63
CA ASN A 240 -10.99 -17.34 21.98
C ASN A 240 -10.57 -18.60 21.19
N LEU A 241 -11.03 -18.70 19.94
CA LEU A 241 -10.85 -19.90 19.12
C LEU A 241 -9.48 -19.95 18.43
N SER A 242 -8.62 -20.87 18.87
CA SER A 242 -7.32 -21.12 18.24
C SER A 242 -7.46 -21.78 16.85
N ARG A 243 -6.47 -21.59 15.97
CA ARG A 243 -6.35 -22.30 14.68
C ARG A 243 -7.49 -22.06 13.68
N ARG A 244 -8.23 -20.96 13.80
CA ARG A 244 -9.08 -20.49 12.70
C ARG A 244 -8.25 -19.70 11.68
N LYS A 245 -8.65 -19.79 10.41
CA LYS A 245 -8.10 -18.93 9.34
C LYS A 245 -8.27 -17.46 9.69
N TYR A 246 -9.47 -17.10 10.15
CA TYR A 246 -9.80 -15.77 10.64
C TYR A 246 -10.10 -15.81 12.13
N ASN A 247 -9.34 -15.06 12.91
CA ASN A 247 -9.47 -14.98 14.36
C ASN A 247 -9.64 -13.50 14.77
N CYS A 248 -10.61 -13.21 15.63
CA CYS A 248 -10.97 -11.85 16.06
C CYS A 248 -9.77 -11.07 16.64
N PHE A 249 -8.99 -11.70 17.51
CA PHE A 249 -7.85 -11.08 18.16
C PHE A 249 -6.71 -10.76 17.18
N VAL A 250 -6.38 -11.72 16.31
CA VAL A 250 -5.35 -11.52 15.27
C VAL A 250 -5.81 -10.47 14.25
N GLU A 251 -7.08 -10.48 13.86
CA GLU A 251 -7.64 -9.49 12.91
C GLU A 251 -7.62 -8.07 13.50
N ALA A 252 -8.02 -7.89 14.76
CA ALA A 252 -7.93 -6.60 15.44
C ALA A 252 -6.50 -6.05 15.46
N ALA A 253 -5.52 -6.92 15.75
CA ALA A 253 -4.11 -6.57 15.73
C ALA A 253 -3.59 -6.24 14.32
N THR A 254 -4.04 -6.98 13.31
CA THR A 254 -3.72 -6.75 11.88
C THR A 254 -4.20 -5.37 11.43
N GLN A 255 -5.42 -5.00 11.80
CA GLN A 255 -6.01 -3.71 11.43
C GLN A 255 -5.55 -2.54 12.30
N GLY A 256 -4.91 -2.81 13.44
CA GLY A 256 -4.34 -1.78 14.32
C GLY A 256 -5.30 -1.26 15.39
N HIS A 257 -6.42 -1.94 15.62
CA HIS A 257 -7.46 -1.52 16.57
C HIS A 257 -7.06 -1.91 18.01
N LEU A 258 -6.19 -1.09 18.60
CA LEU A 258 -5.57 -1.32 19.91
C LEU A 258 -6.59 -1.45 21.05
N ASP A 259 -7.68 -0.70 20.99
CA ASP A 259 -8.79 -0.74 21.95
C ASP A 259 -9.49 -2.11 21.98
N ILE A 260 -9.69 -2.72 20.80
CA ILE A 260 -10.23 -4.09 20.66
C ILE A 260 -9.20 -5.12 21.17
N VAL A 261 -7.92 -4.96 20.82
CA VAL A 261 -6.84 -5.83 21.32
C VAL A 261 -6.78 -5.83 22.85
N LYS A 262 -6.84 -4.64 23.48
CA LYS A 262 -6.90 -4.46 24.94
C LYS A 262 -8.10 -5.20 25.54
N TYR A 263 -9.28 -4.91 25.02
CA TYR A 263 -10.52 -5.51 25.49
C TYR A 263 -10.49 -7.05 25.41
N LEU A 264 -10.00 -7.62 24.32
CA LEU A 264 -9.93 -9.07 24.15
C LEU A 264 -8.94 -9.73 25.10
N LEU A 265 -7.77 -9.11 25.37
CA LEU A 265 -6.85 -9.60 26.39
C LEU A 265 -7.45 -9.52 27.80
N ASP A 266 -8.16 -8.43 28.12
CA ASP A 266 -8.84 -8.28 29.41
C ASP A 266 -9.96 -9.32 29.59
N LYS A 267 -10.58 -9.78 28.49
CA LYS A 267 -11.53 -10.91 28.48
C LYS A 267 -10.88 -12.29 28.46
N GLY A 268 -9.55 -12.36 28.58
CA GLY A 268 -8.81 -13.62 28.72
C GLY A 268 -8.45 -14.31 27.41
N VAL A 269 -8.43 -13.60 26.27
CA VAL A 269 -7.81 -14.14 25.06
C VAL A 269 -6.33 -14.41 25.32
N ARG A 270 -5.87 -15.59 24.92
CA ARG A 270 -4.46 -15.94 24.92
C ARG A 270 -3.68 -15.07 23.93
N ILE A 271 -2.64 -14.38 24.41
CA ILE A 271 -1.81 -13.49 23.60
C ILE A 271 -1.03 -14.22 22.49
N ASP A 272 -0.77 -15.52 22.69
CA ASP A 272 0.02 -16.39 21.81
C ASP A 272 -0.83 -17.23 20.84
N ILE A 273 -2.10 -16.85 20.61
CA ILE A 273 -2.94 -17.51 19.62
C ILE A 273 -2.34 -17.34 18.22
N VAL A 274 -2.37 -18.44 17.47
CA VAL A 274 -1.92 -18.52 16.08
C VAL A 274 -3.09 -18.94 15.20
N THR A 275 -3.23 -18.29 14.03
CA THR A 275 -4.17 -18.68 12.97
C THR A 275 -3.77 -20.01 12.32
N SER A 276 -4.64 -20.58 11.48
CA SER A 276 -4.29 -21.77 10.68
C SER A 276 -3.08 -21.54 9.78
N ASP A 277 -2.83 -20.29 9.39
CA ASP A 277 -1.75 -19.89 8.47
C ASP A 277 -0.43 -19.62 9.22
N GLY A 278 -0.39 -19.86 10.53
CA GLY A 278 0.82 -19.71 11.33
C GLY A 278 1.13 -18.28 11.77
N TYR A 279 0.15 -17.36 11.70
CA TYR A 279 0.33 -15.97 12.14
C TYR A 279 -0.25 -15.73 13.53
N ASP A 280 0.56 -15.13 14.41
CA ASP A 280 0.10 -14.56 15.68
C ASP A 280 -0.20 -13.05 15.54
N ALA A 281 -0.84 -12.47 16.56
CA ALA A 281 -1.20 -11.06 16.59
C ALA A 281 0.01 -10.12 16.45
N LEU A 282 1.15 -10.49 17.06
CA LEU A 282 2.38 -9.70 16.99
C LEU A 282 2.93 -9.67 15.57
N SER A 283 3.04 -10.83 14.91
CA SER A 283 3.53 -10.98 13.54
C SER A 283 2.69 -10.16 12.56
N CYS A 284 1.36 -10.23 12.68
CA CYS A 284 0.46 -9.44 11.84
C CYS A 284 0.58 -7.93 12.11
N ALA A 285 0.62 -7.50 13.37
CA ALA A 285 0.78 -6.09 13.71
C ALA A 285 2.12 -5.53 13.20
N VAL A 286 3.18 -6.33 13.26
CA VAL A 286 4.51 -6.00 12.72
C VAL A 286 4.46 -5.85 11.20
N LEU A 287 3.90 -6.83 10.48
CA LEU A 287 3.76 -6.78 9.02
C LEU A 287 2.96 -5.56 8.55
N MET A 288 1.88 -5.24 9.27
CA MET A 288 0.98 -4.13 8.94
C MET A 288 1.40 -2.79 9.55
N ARG A 289 2.59 -2.72 10.19
CA ARG A 289 3.18 -1.51 10.78
C ARG A 289 2.24 -0.82 11.79
N ARG A 290 1.66 -1.62 12.69
CA ARG A 290 0.73 -1.17 13.74
C ARG A 290 1.49 -0.89 15.04
N ASP A 291 2.30 0.17 15.05
CA ASP A 291 3.26 0.49 16.12
C ASP A 291 2.66 0.40 17.54
N SER A 292 1.51 1.02 17.77
CA SER A 292 0.84 1.03 19.08
C SER A 292 0.39 -0.36 19.54
N VAL A 293 -0.01 -1.23 18.60
CA VAL A 293 -0.37 -2.62 18.90
C VAL A 293 0.87 -3.44 19.20
N VAL A 294 1.93 -3.27 18.41
CA VAL A 294 3.21 -3.97 18.64
C VAL A 294 3.76 -3.65 20.03
N GLN A 295 3.84 -2.37 20.39
CA GLN A 295 4.31 -1.93 21.72
C GLN A 295 3.49 -2.56 22.84
N TYR A 296 2.16 -2.53 22.70
CA TYR A 296 1.26 -3.05 23.73
C TYR A 296 1.37 -4.57 23.88
N LEU A 297 1.43 -5.33 22.78
CA LEU A 297 1.57 -6.78 22.81
C LEU A 297 2.90 -7.23 23.44
N LEU A 298 3.99 -6.52 23.16
CA LEU A 298 5.29 -6.81 23.77
C LEU A 298 5.28 -6.49 25.27
N MET A 299 4.73 -5.34 25.68
CA MET A 299 4.53 -4.99 27.09
C MET A 299 3.71 -6.03 27.86
N LYS A 300 2.70 -6.63 27.22
CA LYS A 300 1.86 -7.68 27.82
C LYS A 300 2.48 -9.08 27.81
N GLY A 301 3.75 -9.21 27.42
CA GLY A 301 4.49 -10.46 27.55
C GLY A 301 4.39 -11.38 26.34
N SER A 302 4.12 -10.86 25.14
CA SER A 302 4.30 -11.64 23.91
C SER A 302 5.76 -12.12 23.84
N SER A 303 5.97 -13.42 24.03
CA SER A 303 7.29 -14.00 24.29
C SER A 303 7.94 -14.60 23.05
N LYS A 304 7.21 -14.68 21.93
CA LYS A 304 7.68 -15.19 20.64
C LYS A 304 6.92 -14.49 19.51
N MET A 305 7.59 -14.42 18.35
CA MET A 305 6.97 -14.08 17.08
C MET A 305 7.00 -15.33 16.21
N SER A 306 5.84 -15.77 15.70
CA SER A 306 5.74 -16.98 14.89
C SER A 306 6.49 -16.88 13.56
N LYS A 307 6.65 -15.66 13.02
CA LYS A 307 7.29 -15.38 11.72
C LYS A 307 8.45 -14.37 11.86
N LYS A 308 9.63 -14.86 12.28
CA LYS A 308 10.83 -14.02 12.45
C LYS A 308 11.34 -13.38 11.15
N ASP A 309 11.02 -13.98 10.01
CA ASP A 309 11.27 -13.48 8.66
C ASP A 309 10.55 -12.15 8.34
N LEU A 310 9.70 -11.67 9.25
CA LEU A 310 9.05 -10.36 9.14
C LEU A 310 9.91 -9.21 9.68
N LEU A 311 10.88 -9.48 10.57
CA LEU A 311 11.77 -8.47 11.14
C LEU A 311 12.45 -7.55 10.11
N PRO A 312 12.97 -8.06 8.98
CA PRO A 312 13.61 -7.24 7.95
C PRO A 312 12.66 -6.24 7.27
N LYS A 313 11.35 -6.44 7.39
CA LYS A 313 10.31 -5.61 6.75
C LYS A 313 9.80 -4.49 7.68
N THR A 314 10.33 -4.40 8.89
CA THR A 314 9.84 -3.49 9.93
C THR A 314 10.39 -2.08 9.82
N SER A 315 9.78 -1.13 10.54
CA SER A 315 10.38 0.19 10.74
C SER A 315 11.55 0.12 11.73
N PRO A 316 12.53 1.03 11.66
CA PRO A 316 13.57 1.17 12.68
C PRO A 316 13.03 1.23 14.12
N ALA A 317 11.90 1.91 14.33
CA ALA A 317 11.27 2.02 15.64
C ALA A 317 10.74 0.67 16.15
N ILE A 318 10.00 -0.07 15.31
CA ILE A 318 9.52 -1.42 15.65
C ILE A 318 10.71 -2.36 15.91
N PHE A 319 11.75 -2.27 15.07
CA PHE A 319 12.95 -3.08 15.21
C PHE A 319 13.63 -2.88 16.57
N ASP A 320 13.82 -1.63 17.00
CA ASP A 320 14.38 -1.31 18.33
C ASP A 320 13.58 -1.94 19.45
N ILE A 321 12.25 -1.81 19.42
CA ILE A 321 11.36 -2.34 20.45
C ILE A 321 11.51 -3.87 20.52
N ILE A 322 11.52 -4.54 19.37
CA ILE A 322 11.63 -6.00 19.29
C ILE A 322 13.00 -6.47 19.78
N ILE A 323 14.09 -5.88 19.29
CA ILE A 323 15.46 -6.28 19.67
C ILE A 323 15.65 -6.13 21.18
N ASN A 324 15.19 -5.02 21.75
CA ASN A 324 15.25 -4.79 23.19
C ASN A 324 14.43 -5.82 23.98
N HIS A 325 13.27 -6.22 23.47
CA HIS A 325 12.40 -7.20 24.14
C HIS A 325 12.95 -8.64 24.06
N PHE A 326 13.41 -9.08 22.89
CA PHE A 326 13.89 -10.45 22.68
C PHE A 326 15.38 -10.66 23.05
N GLN A 327 16.10 -9.58 23.39
CA GLN A 327 17.55 -9.53 23.63
C GLN A 327 18.38 -9.97 22.40
N ILE A 328 19.72 -10.02 22.53
CA ILE A 328 20.75 -10.31 21.51
C ILE A 328 20.59 -11.70 20.82
N LYS A 329 19.51 -12.45 21.08
CA LYS A 329 19.23 -13.74 20.42
C LYS A 329 18.86 -13.62 18.93
N ILE A 330 18.76 -12.41 18.40
CA ILE A 330 18.50 -12.17 16.98
C ILE A 330 19.84 -12.07 16.25
N GLU A 331 20.03 -12.92 15.24
CA GLU A 331 21.21 -12.91 14.39
C GLU A 331 21.15 -11.70 13.43
N ILE A 332 21.76 -10.57 13.84
CA ILE A 332 21.71 -9.29 13.12
C ILE A 332 22.14 -9.44 11.66
N ASN A 333 23.16 -10.27 11.39
CA ASN A 333 23.63 -10.53 10.02
C ASN A 333 22.55 -11.20 9.14
N SER A 334 21.80 -12.16 9.68
CA SER A 334 20.67 -12.76 8.95
C SER A 334 19.58 -11.73 8.64
N VAL A 335 19.23 -10.88 9.61
CA VAL A 335 18.26 -9.79 9.40
C VAL A 335 18.77 -8.81 8.34
N LEU A 336 20.04 -8.43 8.42
CA LEU A 336 20.69 -7.50 7.49
C LEU A 336 20.66 -8.07 6.06
N GLU A 337 21.00 -9.35 5.89
CA GLU A 337 20.96 -10.02 4.59
C GLU A 337 19.55 -10.03 3.97
N ASP A 338 18.54 -10.25 4.82
CA ASP A 338 17.14 -10.23 4.41
C ASP A 338 16.62 -8.82 4.11
N CYS A 339 17.11 -7.78 4.81
CA CYS A 339 16.77 -6.38 4.52
C CYS A 339 17.22 -5.94 3.12
N LEU A 340 18.25 -6.60 2.59
CA LEU A 340 18.81 -6.38 1.25
C LEU A 340 18.13 -7.25 0.17
N LYS A 341 17.08 -8.01 0.50
CA LYS A 341 16.25 -8.72 -0.50
C LYS A 341 15.17 -7.77 -1.02
N GLU A 342 14.76 -7.94 -2.27
CA GLU A 342 13.72 -7.10 -2.88
C GLU A 342 12.32 -7.34 -2.26
N PRO A 343 11.57 -6.28 -1.91
CA PRO A 343 11.98 -4.86 -1.91
C PRO A 343 12.91 -4.52 -0.73
N CYS A 344 14.02 -3.82 -1.02
CA CYS A 344 15.04 -3.50 -0.01
C CYS A 344 14.55 -2.50 1.07
N ASN A 345 14.92 -2.75 2.33
CA ASN A 345 14.61 -1.87 3.45
C ASN A 345 15.84 -1.03 3.88
N PHE A 346 16.22 -0.06 3.04
CA PHE A 346 17.37 0.82 3.29
C PHE A 346 17.28 1.59 4.61
N SER A 347 16.06 1.93 5.05
CA SER A 347 15.86 2.64 6.31
C SER A 347 16.32 1.81 7.52
N LEU A 348 16.00 0.52 7.51
CA LEU A 348 16.39 -0.40 8.57
C LEU A 348 17.87 -0.77 8.48
N VAL A 349 18.42 -0.96 7.27
CA VAL A 349 19.87 -1.20 7.11
C VAL A 349 20.70 -0.07 7.71
N ASN A 350 20.39 1.20 7.37
CA ASN A 350 21.09 2.35 7.93
C ASN A 350 20.99 2.39 9.45
N HIS A 351 19.80 2.10 9.99
CA HIS A 351 19.58 2.07 11.43
C HIS A 351 20.33 0.93 12.13
N ILE A 352 20.43 -0.24 11.50
CA ILE A 352 21.22 -1.38 11.99
C ILE A 352 22.69 -0.98 12.14
N PHE A 353 23.27 -0.33 11.13
CA PHE A 353 24.65 0.17 11.20
C PHE A 353 24.82 1.33 12.18
N GLU A 354 23.78 2.15 12.41
CA GLU A 354 23.87 3.25 13.36
C GLU A 354 23.97 2.78 14.82
N LYS A 355 23.37 1.62 15.15
CA LYS A 355 23.19 1.19 16.54
C LYS A 355 23.72 -0.19 16.92
N TYR A 356 23.81 -1.13 15.96
CA TYR A 356 23.87 -2.56 16.30
C TYR A 356 25.08 -3.30 15.73
N ILE A 357 25.69 -2.84 14.64
CA ILE A 357 26.79 -3.57 13.99
C ILE A 357 27.81 -2.63 13.36
N SER A 358 29.08 -3.04 13.39
CA SER A 358 30.17 -2.41 12.63
C SER A 358 30.30 -3.10 11.27
N PHE A 359 30.66 -2.38 10.21
CA PHE A 359 30.98 -2.95 8.89
C PHE A 359 32.00 -4.11 8.92
N ASN A 360 32.98 -4.08 9.83
CA ASN A 360 33.96 -5.15 10.02
C ASN A 360 33.32 -6.49 10.41
N ASP A 361 32.28 -6.44 11.25
CA ASP A 361 31.55 -7.60 11.74
C ASP A 361 30.58 -8.19 10.69
N VAL A 362 30.36 -7.50 9.58
CA VAL A 362 29.43 -7.91 8.52
C VAL A 362 30.11 -8.89 7.56
N PRO A 363 29.66 -10.15 7.39
CA PRO A 363 30.24 -11.13 6.47
C PRO A 363 30.47 -10.62 5.03
N GLU A 364 31.51 -11.12 4.36
CA GLU A 364 31.93 -10.66 3.02
C GLU A 364 30.82 -10.76 1.96
N ASN A 365 29.99 -11.81 2.00
CA ASN A 365 28.85 -11.97 1.11
C ASN A 365 27.81 -10.83 1.30
N ILE A 366 27.56 -10.41 2.54
CA ILE A 366 26.64 -9.32 2.85
C ILE A 366 27.26 -7.97 2.46
N SER A 367 28.55 -7.76 2.76
CA SER A 367 29.28 -6.57 2.32
C SER A 367 29.18 -6.40 0.80
N LYS A 368 29.46 -7.45 0.03
CA LYS A 368 29.33 -7.44 -1.43
C LYS A 368 27.90 -7.07 -1.87
N LYS A 369 26.89 -7.65 -1.22
CA LYS A 369 25.47 -7.40 -1.51
C LYS A 369 25.07 -5.94 -1.28
N ILE A 370 25.57 -5.28 -0.23
CA ILE A 370 25.32 -3.85 0.02
C ILE A 370 25.71 -2.99 -1.19
N PHE A 371 26.91 -3.22 -1.74
CA PHE A 371 27.41 -2.45 -2.88
C PHE A 371 26.74 -2.84 -4.20
N ASP A 372 26.38 -4.12 -4.36
CA ASP A 372 25.57 -4.60 -5.48
C ASP A 372 24.19 -3.93 -5.50
N THR A 373 23.51 -3.89 -4.34
CA THR A 373 22.20 -3.27 -4.21
C THR A 373 22.25 -1.76 -4.48
N ASP A 374 23.24 -1.03 -3.94
CA ASP A 374 23.40 0.40 -4.27
C ASP A 374 23.67 0.63 -5.77
N TYR A 375 24.44 -0.25 -6.41
CA TYR A 375 24.72 -0.18 -7.84
C TYR A 375 23.46 -0.39 -8.69
N LEU A 376 22.60 -1.33 -8.29
CA LEU A 376 21.33 -1.63 -8.96
C LEU A 376 20.26 -0.55 -8.70
N HIS A 377 20.32 0.13 -7.55
CA HIS A 377 19.35 1.12 -7.10
C HIS A 377 19.98 2.50 -6.78
N PRO A 378 20.63 3.16 -7.76
CA PRO A 378 21.45 4.35 -7.50
C PRO A 378 20.64 5.62 -7.14
N LYS A 379 19.31 5.59 -7.23
CA LYS A 379 18.44 6.76 -7.01
C LYS A 379 18.17 7.06 -5.54
N ASP A 380 18.38 6.10 -4.64
CA ASP A 380 17.91 6.20 -3.24
C ASP A 380 18.93 6.83 -2.28
N GLY A 381 20.16 7.07 -2.76
CA GLY A 381 21.27 7.54 -1.93
C GLY A 381 21.53 6.60 -0.76
N PHE A 382 21.35 5.28 -0.98
CA PHE A 382 21.44 4.28 0.06
C PHE A 382 22.84 4.25 0.67
N LEU A 383 23.87 4.01 -0.16
CA LEU A 383 25.25 3.95 0.33
C LEU A 383 25.70 5.29 0.91
N SER A 384 25.21 6.42 0.37
CA SER A 384 25.61 7.76 0.88
C SER A 384 25.05 8.07 2.26
N LYS A 385 23.91 7.49 2.64
CA LYS A 385 23.40 7.51 4.01
C LYS A 385 24.16 6.51 4.87
N LEU A 386 24.42 5.30 4.36
CA LEU A 386 25.09 4.24 5.09
C LEU A 386 26.50 4.65 5.52
N CYS A 387 27.28 5.27 4.62
CA CYS A 387 28.64 5.71 4.93
C CYS A 387 28.71 6.82 6.00
N LYS A 388 27.57 7.42 6.39
CA LYS A 388 27.49 8.43 7.45
C LYS A 388 27.11 7.83 8.81
N THR A 389 26.78 6.54 8.86
CA THR A 389 26.39 5.86 10.09
C THR A 389 27.61 5.58 10.98
N LYS A 390 27.40 5.53 12.29
CA LYS A 390 28.48 5.25 13.24
C LYS A 390 29.19 3.93 12.98
N GLY A 391 28.46 2.84 12.74
CA GLY A 391 29.04 1.51 12.50
C GLY A 391 29.79 1.40 11.18
N PHE A 392 29.54 2.28 10.21
CA PHE A 392 30.36 2.35 9.00
C PHE A 392 31.63 3.20 9.24
N ILE A 393 31.50 4.32 9.97
CA ILE A 393 32.60 5.25 10.26
C ILE A 393 33.60 4.67 11.29
N SER A 394 33.13 3.89 12.28
CA SER A 394 34.00 3.24 13.26
C SER A 394 35.05 2.34 12.64
N ASP A 395 34.83 1.89 11.41
CA ASP A 395 35.73 1.00 10.69
C ASP A 395 36.73 1.70 9.76
N LEU A 396 36.68 3.03 9.66
CA LEU A 396 37.68 3.82 8.91
C LEU A 396 39.12 3.67 9.47
N SER A 397 39.29 2.98 10.61
CA SER A 397 40.58 2.76 11.29
C SER A 397 41.12 1.32 11.18
N CYS A 398 40.41 0.37 10.56
CA CYS A 398 40.85 -1.03 10.51
C CYS A 398 41.43 -1.43 9.15
N GLU A 399 42.61 -2.07 9.15
CA GLU A 399 43.36 -2.39 7.94
C GLU A 399 42.90 -3.69 7.24
N GLU A 400 42.11 -4.53 7.91
CA GLU A 400 41.85 -5.90 7.43
C GLU A 400 40.70 -6.00 6.42
N LYS A 401 39.68 -5.13 6.52
CA LYS A 401 38.49 -5.21 5.69
C LYS A 401 38.11 -3.85 5.13
N THR A 402 38.45 -3.66 3.86
CA THR A 402 38.23 -2.38 3.17
C THR A 402 36.94 -2.40 2.33
N PRO A 403 36.05 -1.39 2.47
CA PRO A 403 34.85 -1.29 1.63
C PRO A 403 35.18 -1.10 0.15
N PHE A 404 36.40 -0.61 -0.16
CA PHE A 404 36.89 -0.46 -1.54
C PHE A 404 36.90 -1.79 -2.30
N LYS A 405 37.00 -2.93 -1.61
CA LYS A 405 36.96 -4.27 -2.22
C LYS A 405 35.64 -4.57 -2.94
N TYR A 406 34.56 -3.89 -2.57
CA TYR A 406 33.21 -4.24 -2.99
C TYR A 406 32.60 -3.29 -4.03
N ILE A 407 33.31 -2.22 -4.39
CA ILE A 407 32.77 -1.17 -5.24
C ILE A 407 32.48 -1.67 -6.67
N ARG A 408 31.46 -1.07 -7.28
CA ARG A 408 30.98 -1.39 -8.63
C ARG A 408 31.11 -0.27 -9.63
N ASN A 409 31.26 0.97 -9.17
CA ASN A 409 31.43 2.12 -10.04
C ASN A 409 32.25 3.24 -9.37
N LYS A 410 32.68 4.21 -10.19
CA LYS A 410 33.42 5.40 -9.74
C LYS A 410 32.65 6.26 -8.72
N LYS A 411 31.31 6.26 -8.74
CA LYS A 411 30.51 7.04 -7.79
C LYS A 411 30.66 6.50 -6.37
N GLN A 412 30.58 5.18 -6.21
CA GLN A 412 30.80 4.51 -4.91
C GLN A 412 32.23 4.74 -4.40
N PHE A 413 33.24 4.65 -5.29
CA PHE A 413 34.63 4.96 -4.95
C PHE A 413 34.80 6.37 -4.37
N ASN A 414 34.33 7.39 -5.10
CA ASN A 414 34.43 8.77 -4.68
C ASN A 414 33.62 9.05 -3.40
N LEU A 415 32.46 8.42 -3.27
CA LEU A 415 31.63 8.52 -2.07
C LEU A 415 32.37 8.03 -0.84
N ILE A 416 32.96 6.83 -0.87
CA ILE A 416 33.72 6.28 0.26
C ILE A 416 34.89 7.20 0.63
N LEU A 417 35.65 7.70 -0.35
CA LEU A 417 36.74 8.66 -0.11
C LEU A 417 36.23 9.94 0.57
N SER A 418 35.14 10.53 0.06
CA SER A 418 34.53 11.73 0.65
C SER A 418 33.98 11.53 2.06
N CYS A 419 33.71 10.28 2.47
CA CYS A 419 33.29 9.97 3.84
C CYS A 419 34.49 9.90 4.82
N GLY A 420 35.71 10.19 4.34
CA GLY A 420 36.91 10.29 5.17
C GLY A 420 37.73 9.01 5.27
N PHE A 421 37.46 8.00 4.43
CA PHE A 421 38.28 6.79 4.38
C PHE A 421 39.69 7.12 3.89
N LYS A 422 40.68 6.92 4.76
CA LYS A 422 42.10 7.07 4.40
C LYS A 422 42.65 5.74 3.93
N LEU A 423 43.17 5.70 2.71
CA LEU A 423 43.88 4.54 2.20
C LEU A 423 45.37 4.73 2.44
N SER A 424 45.96 3.92 3.31
CA SER A 424 47.41 3.79 3.39
C SER A 424 47.91 2.87 2.27
N GLN A 425 49.17 3.02 1.88
CA GLN A 425 49.84 2.09 0.96
C GLN A 425 49.68 0.64 1.43
N GLU A 426 49.80 0.38 2.73
CA GLU A 426 49.66 -0.95 3.33
C GLU A 426 48.28 -1.57 3.05
N ILE A 427 47.19 -0.80 3.21
CA ILE A 427 45.83 -1.27 2.92
C ILE A 427 45.66 -1.57 1.43
N ILE A 428 46.17 -0.69 0.56
CA ILE A 428 46.07 -0.85 -0.91
C ILE A 428 46.75 -2.15 -1.35
N VAL A 429 47.98 -2.37 -0.87
CA VAL A 429 48.79 -3.55 -1.19
C VAL A 429 48.18 -4.82 -0.60
N LYS A 430 47.90 -4.84 0.71
CA LYS A 430 47.39 -6.03 1.42
C LYS A 430 46.10 -6.56 0.80
N ASN A 431 45.24 -5.66 0.33
CA ASN A 431 43.95 -6.01 -0.27
C ASN A 431 43.99 -6.13 -1.81
N ARG A 432 45.16 -5.95 -2.44
CA ARG A 432 45.34 -5.99 -3.91
C ARG A 432 44.33 -5.10 -4.65
N LEU A 433 44.11 -3.90 -4.12
CA LEU A 433 43.04 -3.01 -4.61
C LEU A 433 43.30 -2.53 -6.04
N ILE A 434 44.56 -2.27 -6.39
CA ILE A 434 44.92 -1.83 -7.74
C ILE A 434 44.62 -2.95 -8.73
N GLU A 435 45.09 -4.17 -8.46
CA GLU A 435 44.83 -5.34 -9.30
C GLU A 435 43.32 -5.58 -9.49
N MET A 436 42.56 -5.53 -8.39
CA MET A 436 41.13 -5.75 -8.43
C MET A 436 40.39 -4.68 -9.24
N LEU A 437 40.72 -3.39 -9.05
CA LEU A 437 40.07 -2.28 -9.73
C LEU A 437 40.51 -2.14 -11.19
N SER A 438 41.77 -2.47 -11.47
CA SER A 438 42.27 -2.55 -12.84
C SER A 438 41.50 -3.60 -13.64
N GLY A 439 40.96 -4.66 -13.04
CA GLY A 439 40.20 -5.70 -13.75
C GLY A 439 38.95 -5.23 -14.52
N SER A 440 38.52 -3.97 -14.37
CA SER A 440 37.32 -3.41 -15.01
C SER A 440 37.58 -2.05 -15.63
N HIS A 441 37.20 -1.88 -16.90
CA HIS A 441 37.27 -0.59 -17.61
C HIS A 441 36.56 0.55 -16.88
N TYR A 442 35.45 0.28 -16.21
CA TYR A 442 34.67 1.29 -15.49
C TYR A 442 35.33 1.77 -14.19
N LEU A 443 36.37 1.09 -13.71
CA LEU A 443 37.05 1.35 -12.44
C LEU A 443 38.55 1.68 -12.63
N ILE A 444 39.04 1.67 -13.86
CA ILE A 444 40.46 1.92 -14.18
C ILE A 444 40.96 3.26 -13.64
N GLU A 445 40.12 4.30 -13.70
CA GLU A 445 40.45 5.62 -13.16
C GLU A 445 40.61 5.59 -11.63
N CYS A 446 39.84 4.74 -10.95
CA CYS A 446 39.96 4.55 -9.51
C CYS A 446 41.27 3.84 -9.17
N ALA A 447 41.65 2.82 -9.97
CA ALA A 447 42.92 2.12 -9.81
C ALA A 447 44.13 3.05 -9.97
N ILE A 448 44.10 3.96 -10.96
CA ILE A 448 45.16 4.95 -11.19
C ILE A 448 45.25 5.95 -10.03
N LYS A 449 44.12 6.40 -9.52
CA LYS A 449 44.12 7.29 -8.35
C LYS A 449 44.75 6.61 -7.12
N LEU A 450 44.45 5.33 -6.88
CA LEU A 450 45.12 4.57 -5.81
C LEU A 450 46.60 4.32 -6.09
N LEU A 451 46.96 4.19 -7.37
CA LEU A 451 48.34 3.99 -7.77
C LEU A 451 49.19 5.17 -7.30
N GLU A 452 48.74 6.42 -7.41
CA GLU A 452 49.46 7.60 -6.92
C GLU A 452 49.91 7.50 -5.46
N ASP A 453 49.11 6.84 -4.61
CA ASP A 453 49.35 6.68 -3.16
C ASP A 453 50.31 5.51 -2.81
N VAL A 454 50.80 4.73 -3.80
CA VAL A 454 51.72 3.59 -3.58
C VAL A 454 53.14 3.95 -3.98
N ASN A 455 54.02 4.27 -3.03
CA ASN A 455 55.41 4.68 -3.33
C ASN A 455 56.27 3.51 -3.84
N ASP A 456 56.10 2.32 -3.27
CA ASP A 456 56.86 1.13 -3.65
C ASP A 456 56.03 0.19 -4.53
N ILE A 457 56.32 0.23 -5.84
CA ILE A 457 55.63 -0.55 -6.86
C ILE A 457 56.02 -2.04 -6.79
N GLU A 458 57.14 -2.39 -6.14
CA GLU A 458 57.58 -3.79 -5.98
C GLU A 458 56.59 -4.61 -5.14
N LEU A 459 55.76 -3.94 -4.34
CA LEU A 459 54.74 -4.55 -3.51
C LEU A 459 53.49 -4.99 -4.29
N LEU A 460 53.35 -4.57 -5.56
CA LEU A 460 52.19 -4.88 -6.41
C LEU A 460 52.46 -6.09 -7.32
N ASP A 461 51.40 -6.77 -7.76
CA ASP A 461 51.49 -7.80 -8.81
C ASP A 461 51.65 -7.15 -10.19
N LYS A 462 52.87 -6.64 -10.43
CA LYS A 462 53.29 -6.00 -11.68
C LYS A 462 52.91 -6.80 -12.92
N ASN A 463 53.08 -8.12 -12.88
CA ASN A 463 52.80 -9.00 -14.01
C ASN A 463 51.31 -9.00 -14.35
N TYR A 464 50.44 -9.12 -13.35
CA TYR A 464 49.00 -9.05 -13.55
C TYR A 464 48.60 -7.70 -14.12
N ILE A 465 49.02 -6.61 -13.48
CA ILE A 465 48.55 -5.26 -13.84
C ILE A 465 49.03 -4.91 -15.25
N ILE A 466 50.32 -5.10 -15.55
CA ILE A 466 50.87 -4.80 -16.89
C ILE A 466 50.22 -5.67 -17.97
N THR A 467 50.02 -6.96 -17.71
CA THR A 467 49.35 -7.85 -18.68
C THR A 467 47.91 -7.42 -18.93
N TRP A 468 47.20 -6.98 -17.89
CA TRP A 468 45.82 -6.51 -18.03
C TRP A 468 45.73 -5.24 -18.88
N PHE A 469 46.55 -4.22 -18.60
CA PHE A 469 46.57 -2.97 -19.38
C PHE A 469 46.98 -3.20 -20.84
N ILE A 470 47.95 -4.07 -21.12
CA ILE A 470 48.33 -4.41 -22.50
C ILE A 470 47.16 -5.06 -23.26
N ASN A 471 46.48 -6.01 -22.62
CA ASN A 471 45.40 -6.76 -23.27
C ASN A 471 44.11 -5.96 -23.44
N ASN A 472 43.90 -4.90 -22.67
CA ASN A 472 42.67 -4.11 -22.63
C ASN A 472 42.92 -2.65 -23.05
N TYR A 473 43.90 -2.40 -23.93
CA TYR A 473 44.15 -1.06 -24.44
C TYR A 473 42.97 -0.55 -25.28
N GLU A 474 42.40 0.58 -24.88
CA GLU A 474 41.37 1.29 -25.62
C GLU A 474 41.81 2.73 -25.89
N PRO A 475 41.70 3.23 -27.14
CA PRO A 475 42.12 4.59 -27.49
C PRO A 475 41.46 5.70 -26.66
N GLU A 476 40.22 5.48 -26.21
CA GLU A 476 39.44 6.42 -25.37
C GLU A 476 40.04 6.58 -23.97
N HIS A 477 40.86 5.62 -23.53
CA HIS A 477 41.53 5.58 -22.23
C HIS A 477 43.06 5.72 -22.37
N LYS A 478 43.54 6.35 -23.45
CA LYS A 478 44.98 6.51 -23.73
C LYS A 478 45.72 7.25 -22.62
N GLU A 479 45.16 8.33 -22.08
CA GLU A 479 45.77 9.11 -21.00
C GLU A 479 46.03 8.24 -19.76
N PHE A 480 45.06 7.39 -19.41
CA PHE A 480 45.17 6.43 -18.30
C PHE A 480 46.25 5.38 -18.55
N HIS A 481 46.38 4.90 -19.78
CA HIS A 481 47.46 4.00 -20.18
C HIS A 481 48.83 4.67 -20.13
N ASP A 482 48.94 5.93 -20.55
CA ASP A 482 50.20 6.67 -20.54
C ASP A 482 50.71 6.88 -19.11
N ILE A 483 49.83 7.24 -18.16
CA ILE A 483 50.15 7.35 -16.73
C ILE A 483 50.65 6.00 -16.19
N PHE A 484 49.92 4.93 -16.49
CA PHE A 484 50.26 3.59 -16.04
C PHE A 484 51.62 3.13 -16.59
N MET A 485 51.81 3.20 -17.91
CA MET A 485 53.03 2.78 -18.58
C MET A 485 54.23 3.63 -18.18
N GLY A 486 54.02 4.91 -17.88
CA GLY A 486 55.04 5.78 -17.29
C GLY A 486 55.55 5.25 -15.95
N ARG A 487 54.65 4.81 -15.08
CA ARG A 487 54.99 4.33 -13.74
C ARG A 487 55.70 2.98 -13.72
N PHE A 488 55.32 2.07 -14.62
CA PHE A 488 55.88 0.72 -14.69
C PHE A 488 56.98 0.55 -15.75
N LYS A 489 57.39 1.64 -16.43
CA LYS A 489 58.33 1.62 -17.57
C LYS A 489 59.58 0.78 -17.36
N ASN A 490 60.18 0.87 -16.17
CA ASN A 490 61.42 0.16 -15.83
C ASN A 490 61.22 -1.33 -15.53
N HIS A 491 59.97 -1.76 -15.31
CA HIS A 491 59.58 -3.14 -14.99
C HIS A 491 59.02 -3.90 -16.19
N LEU A 492 58.95 -3.28 -17.38
CA LEU A 492 58.48 -3.91 -18.61
C LEU A 492 59.40 -5.04 -19.08
N LYS A 493 60.69 -5.00 -18.72
CA LYS A 493 61.69 -6.00 -19.12
C LYS A 493 61.44 -7.33 -18.39
N GLY A 494 61.24 -8.40 -19.17
CA GLY A 494 61.15 -9.77 -18.66
C GLY A 494 59.73 -10.28 -18.34
N ILE A 495 58.69 -9.49 -18.66
CA ILE A 495 57.30 -9.90 -18.46
C ILE A 495 56.91 -10.99 -19.47
N LYS A 496 56.45 -12.13 -18.96
CA LYS A 496 55.86 -13.18 -19.79
C LYS A 496 54.37 -12.91 -19.95
N TYR A 497 53.98 -12.32 -21.08
CA TYR A 497 52.57 -12.10 -21.42
C TYR A 497 52.10 -13.08 -22.51
N ARG A 498 50.83 -13.47 -22.47
CA ARG A 498 50.20 -14.35 -23.44
C ARG A 498 49.14 -13.55 -24.19
N VAL A 499 49.42 -13.18 -25.44
CA VAL A 499 48.50 -12.39 -26.27
C VAL A 499 47.31 -13.28 -26.67
N SER A 500 46.09 -12.86 -26.34
CA SER A 500 44.89 -13.50 -26.88
C SER A 500 44.66 -13.00 -28.32
N LYS A 501 44.37 -13.91 -29.25
CA LYS A 501 44.24 -13.61 -30.70
C LYS A 501 43.20 -12.54 -31.05
N GLY A 502 42.28 -12.20 -30.14
CA GLY A 502 41.19 -11.25 -30.40
C GLY A 502 41.57 -9.76 -30.32
N VAL A 503 42.63 -9.40 -29.58
CA VAL A 503 42.95 -7.98 -29.30
C VAL A 503 43.62 -7.27 -30.49
N PHE A 504 44.33 -8.02 -31.34
CA PHE A 504 45.02 -7.45 -32.50
C PHE A 504 44.23 -7.52 -33.82
N SER A 505 43.07 -8.19 -33.87
CA SER A 505 42.33 -8.34 -35.13
C SER A 505 41.45 -7.14 -35.51
N THR A 506 41.13 -6.23 -34.58
CA THR A 506 40.19 -5.12 -34.85
C THR A 506 40.86 -3.77 -35.10
N ASN A 507 42.08 -3.52 -34.60
CA ASN A 507 42.75 -2.21 -34.75
C ASN A 507 43.87 -2.15 -35.80
N LEU A 508 44.05 -3.20 -36.62
CA LEU A 508 45.07 -3.26 -37.68
C LEU A 508 44.54 -2.98 -39.10
N ASN A 509 43.34 -2.40 -39.25
CA ASN A 509 42.76 -2.15 -40.56
C ASN A 509 42.92 -0.74 -41.13
N THR A 510 43.67 0.17 -40.48
CA THR A 510 43.99 1.46 -41.08
C THR A 510 45.42 1.88 -40.75
N ALA A 511 46.24 1.92 -41.80
CA ALA A 511 47.63 2.39 -41.88
C ALA A 511 48.75 1.37 -41.56
N ASN A 512 49.46 1.02 -42.63
CA ASN A 512 50.82 0.44 -42.69
C ASN A 512 50.98 -1.08 -42.49
N ARG A 513 50.60 -1.82 -43.54
CA ARG A 513 51.34 -3.03 -43.93
C ARG A 513 52.77 -2.63 -44.29
N ASN A 514 53.77 -3.33 -43.74
CA ASN A 514 55.21 -3.26 -44.03
C ASN A 514 56.14 -2.50 -43.07
N LYS A 515 55.98 -2.65 -41.76
CA LYS A 515 57.15 -2.63 -40.86
C LYS A 515 57.06 -3.77 -39.85
N GLN A 516 58.05 -4.67 -39.86
CA GLN A 516 58.34 -5.54 -38.73
C GLN A 516 58.62 -4.64 -37.52
N VAL A 517 57.76 -4.70 -36.52
CA VAL A 517 58.04 -4.09 -35.21
C VAL A 517 58.61 -5.19 -34.33
N THR A 518 59.91 -5.09 -34.07
CA THR A 518 60.63 -5.92 -33.09
C THR A 518 60.23 -5.45 -31.69
N TYR A 519 59.68 -6.34 -30.86
CA TYR A 519 59.39 -6.05 -29.45
C TYR A 519 60.69 -6.22 -28.63
N ILE A 520 61.10 -5.18 -27.89
CA ILE A 520 62.10 -5.25 -26.81
C ILE A 520 61.38 -5.07 -25.48
#